data_AF-A0A127CH13-F1
#
_entry.id   AF-A0A127CH13-F1
#
_cell.length_a   1.000
_cell.length_b   1.000
_cell.length_c   1.000
_cell.angle_alpha   90.00
_cell.angle_beta   90.00
_cell.angle_gamma   90.00
#
_symmetry.space_group_name_H-M   'P 1'
#
loop_
_entity.id
_entity.type
_entity.pdbx_description
1 polymer ?
#
loop_
_entity_poly.entity_id
_entity_poly.type
_entity_poly.pdbx_seq_one_letter_code
_entity_poly.pdbx_strand_id
1 'polypeptide(L)'
;MAVNEQELSKIKEAVEVLMGWRGSGEKAALLRSQLAGLQSLIANLKTGAAALEKSLASVNSDLSDTKRDLKTTQDDVEAAKTSIGDINDNLESFQRDIATTLTGLSAVSDSVEALQVRQDVADGTLQTLSDELSAIRQHASDTTVPAITSTPLAVPPTSEDFNVLLENVLSLREAVETIRSGVA
;
A
#
# COMPACT_ATOMS: atom_id res chain seq x y z
N MET A 1 43.89 118.93 10.46
CA MET A 1 45.02 117.98 10.46
C MET A 1 44.71 116.94 9.39
N ALA A 2 45.34 117.03 8.22
CA ALA A 2 45.06 116.09 7.12
C ALA A 2 45.74 114.75 7.45
N VAL A 3 44.97 113.66 7.48
CA VAL A 3 45.54 112.32 7.65
C VAL A 3 46.46 112.04 6.46
N ASN A 4 47.73 111.78 6.73
CA ASN A 4 48.72 111.46 5.71
C ASN A 4 48.42 110.06 5.14
N GLU A 5 48.50 109.90 3.82
CA GLU A 5 48.24 108.65 3.09
C GLU A 5 49.10 107.48 3.59
N GLN A 6 50.32 107.75 4.07
CA GLN A 6 51.16 106.74 4.73
C GLN A 6 50.58 106.23 6.06
N GLU A 7 49.91 107.07 6.84
CA GLU A 7 49.28 106.65 8.09
C GLU A 7 48.02 105.84 7.81
N LEU A 8 47.25 106.22 6.79
CA LEU A 8 46.09 105.45 6.33
C LEU A 8 46.50 104.04 5.88
N SER A 9 47.62 103.92 5.16
CA SER A 9 48.17 102.63 4.75
C SER A 9 48.58 101.78 5.95
N LYS A 10 49.30 102.33 6.93
CA LYS A 10 49.70 101.59 8.14
C LYS A 10 48.50 101.15 8.98
N ILE A 11 47.46 101.98 9.07
CA ILE A 11 46.20 101.65 9.77
C ILE A 11 45.48 100.52 9.03
N LYS A 12 45.36 100.60 7.70
CA LYS A 12 44.79 99.52 6.89
C LYS A 12 45.55 98.21 7.09
N GLU A 13 46.88 98.26 7.05
CA GLU A 13 47.73 97.11 7.29
C GLU A 13 47.57 96.52 8.69
N ALA A 14 47.53 97.37 9.72
CA ALA A 14 47.33 96.95 11.11
C ALA A 14 45.93 96.35 11.31
N VAL A 15 44.90 96.93 10.70
CA VAL A 15 43.53 96.41 10.68
C VAL A 15 43.47 95.06 9.97
N GLU A 16 44.12 94.91 8.82
CA GLU A 16 44.20 93.63 8.11
C GLU A 16 44.97 92.58 8.92
N VAL A 17 46.01 92.93 9.67
CA VAL A 17 46.71 92.00 10.58
C VAL A 17 45.84 91.63 11.78
N LEU A 18 45.16 92.61 12.39
CA LEU A 18 44.23 92.41 13.52
C LEU A 18 43.00 91.57 13.14
N MET A 19 42.48 91.74 11.91
CA MET A 19 41.41 90.91 11.36
C MET A 19 41.93 89.56 10.80
N GLY A 20 43.24 89.31 10.88
CA GLY A 20 43.89 88.07 10.43
C GLY A 20 43.96 87.91 8.90
N TRP A 21 43.68 88.98 8.15
CA TRP A 21 43.64 89.05 6.69
C TRP A 21 45.03 89.30 6.07
N ARG A 22 45.96 89.94 6.79
CA ARG A 22 47.37 90.06 6.36
C ARG A 22 48.23 88.93 6.93
N GLY A 23 48.84 88.13 6.06
CA GLY A 23 49.95 87.24 6.42
C GLY A 23 49.63 85.78 6.75
N SER A 24 48.40 85.27 6.61
CA SER A 24 48.13 83.82 6.81
C SER A 24 47.68 83.10 5.54
N GLY A 25 48.49 83.20 4.48
CA GLY A 25 48.40 82.29 3.34
C GLY A 25 48.32 80.82 3.78
N GLU A 26 48.97 80.49 4.91
CA GLU A 26 48.88 79.21 5.60
C GLU A 26 47.48 78.87 6.15
N LYS A 27 46.76 79.79 6.83
CA LYS A 27 45.40 79.50 7.31
C LYS A 27 44.42 79.38 6.14
N ALA A 28 44.57 80.23 5.12
CA ALA A 28 43.76 80.14 3.91
C ALA A 28 44.06 78.85 3.13
N ALA A 29 45.30 78.36 3.14
CA ALA A 29 45.69 77.06 2.59
C ALA A 29 45.14 75.91 3.44
N LEU A 30 45.16 76.01 4.77
CA LEU A 30 44.59 75.04 5.70
C LEU A 30 43.07 74.90 5.50
N LEU A 31 42.34 76.00 5.43
CA LEU A 31 40.89 76.00 5.18
C LEU A 31 40.56 75.41 3.80
N ARG A 32 41.36 75.71 2.77
CA ARG A 32 41.21 75.07 1.45
C ARG A 32 41.46 73.56 1.51
N SER A 33 42.49 73.13 2.23
CA SER A 33 42.80 71.71 2.44
C SER A 33 41.68 70.99 3.19
N GLN A 34 41.16 71.59 4.27
CA GLN A 34 40.02 71.06 5.03
C GLN A 34 38.74 71.00 4.17
N LEU A 35 38.47 72.03 3.37
CA LEU A 35 37.33 72.03 2.44
C LEU A 35 37.46 70.92 1.39
N ALA A 36 38.65 70.74 0.81
CA ALA A 36 38.92 69.64 -0.13
C ALA A 36 38.75 68.27 0.55
N GLY A 37 39.21 68.13 1.81
CA GLY A 37 39.01 66.93 2.61
C GLY A 37 37.53 66.63 2.88
N LEU A 38 36.74 67.65 3.25
CA LEU A 38 35.29 67.51 3.42
C LEU A 38 34.57 67.14 2.12
N GLN A 39 34.96 67.75 0.99
CA GLN A 39 34.42 67.42 -0.32
C GLN A 39 34.70 65.96 -0.69
N SER A 40 35.92 65.48 -0.44
CA SER A 40 36.30 64.07 -0.64
C SER A 40 35.50 63.14 0.26
N LEU A 41 35.35 63.47 1.55
CA LEU A 41 34.53 62.69 2.48
C LEU A 41 33.07 62.62 2.02
N ILE A 42 32.48 63.74 1.61
CA ILE A 42 31.10 63.78 1.08
C ILE A 42 30.97 62.92 -0.18
N ALA A 43 31.93 62.97 -1.10
CA ALA A 43 31.93 62.14 -2.30
C ALA A 43 31.97 60.64 -1.94
N ASN A 44 32.85 60.26 -1.00
CA ASN A 44 32.95 58.87 -0.52
C ASN A 44 31.66 58.41 0.17
N LEU A 45 31.04 59.26 1.00
CA LEU A 45 29.77 58.96 1.66
C LEU A 45 28.63 58.77 0.64
N LYS A 46 28.58 59.59 -0.42
CA LYS A 46 27.60 59.40 -1.51
C LYS A 46 27.78 58.07 -2.22
N THR A 47 29.02 57.70 -2.54
CA THR A 47 29.33 56.40 -3.14
C THR A 47 28.95 55.25 -2.23
N GLY A 48 29.28 55.34 -0.93
CA GLY A 48 28.89 54.35 0.07
C GLY A 48 27.38 54.21 0.22
N ALA A 49 26.65 55.32 0.24
CA ALA A 49 25.19 55.32 0.29
C ALA A 49 24.57 54.65 -0.96
N ALA A 50 25.05 54.97 -2.16
CA ALA A 50 24.58 54.34 -3.39
C ALA A 50 24.87 52.83 -3.43
N ALA A 51 26.01 52.40 -2.89
CA ALA A 51 26.34 50.97 -2.76
C ALA A 51 25.39 50.27 -1.78
N LEU A 52 25.08 50.89 -0.64
CA LEU A 52 24.12 50.37 0.33
C LEU A 52 22.71 50.27 -0.25
N GLU A 53 22.25 51.27 -0.99
CA GLU A 53 20.95 51.24 -1.69
C GLU A 53 20.86 50.04 -2.66
N LYS A 54 21.93 49.80 -3.43
CA LYS A 54 21.98 48.65 -4.34
C LYS A 54 21.94 47.32 -3.59
N SER A 55 22.71 47.19 -2.51
CA SER A 55 22.70 45.99 -1.67
C SER A 55 21.33 45.74 -1.05
N LEU A 56 20.66 46.80 -0.56
CA LEU A 56 19.32 46.70 0.01
C LEU A 56 18.29 46.28 -1.05
N ALA A 57 18.39 46.80 -2.27
CA ALA A 57 17.54 46.39 -3.39
C ALA A 57 17.73 44.90 -3.73
N SER A 58 18.97 44.40 -3.72
CA SER A 58 19.27 42.98 -3.92
C SER A 58 18.64 42.11 -2.83
N VAL A 59 18.86 42.48 -1.55
CA VAL A 59 18.29 41.75 -0.41
C VAL A 59 16.76 41.71 -0.47
N ASN A 60 16.11 42.80 -0.89
CA ASN A 60 14.65 42.81 -1.07
C ASN A 60 14.18 41.87 -2.18
N SER A 61 14.95 41.76 -3.27
CA SER A 61 14.67 40.80 -4.34
C SER A 61 14.80 39.36 -3.81
N ASP A 62 15.93 39.05 -3.17
CA ASP A 62 16.20 37.71 -2.63
C ASP A 62 15.14 37.30 -1.60
N LEU A 63 14.67 38.24 -0.77
CA LEU A 63 13.59 38.00 0.19
C LEU A 63 12.25 37.74 -0.49
N SER A 64 11.95 38.43 -1.59
CA SER A 64 10.75 38.19 -2.38
C SER A 64 10.76 36.79 -3.01
N ASP A 65 11.92 36.38 -3.55
CA ASP A 65 12.09 35.05 -4.14
C ASP A 65 11.98 33.96 -3.07
N THR A 66 12.67 34.14 -1.93
CA THR A 66 12.57 33.24 -0.77
C THR A 66 11.11 33.07 -0.30
N LYS A 67 10.32 34.15 -0.30
CA LYS A 67 8.90 34.10 0.08
C LYS A 67 8.08 33.26 -0.90
N ARG A 68 8.38 33.35 -2.20
CA ARG A 68 7.74 32.55 -3.25
C ARG A 68 8.11 31.07 -3.12
N ASP A 69 9.38 30.77 -2.86
CA ASP A 69 9.86 29.41 -2.68
C ASP A 69 9.24 28.76 -1.44
N LEU A 70 9.12 29.52 -0.34
CA LEU A 70 8.46 29.05 0.87
C LEU A 70 6.98 28.73 0.61
N LYS A 71 6.28 29.57 -0.17
CA LYS A 71 4.88 29.31 -0.52
C LYS A 71 4.74 28.03 -1.37
N THR A 72 5.64 27.83 -2.33
CA THR A 72 5.68 26.60 -3.15
C THR A 72 5.92 25.38 -2.26
N THR A 73 6.91 25.45 -1.37
CA THR A 73 7.22 24.37 -0.42
C THR A 73 6.02 24.04 0.48
N GLN A 74 5.27 25.04 0.93
CA GLN A 74 4.04 24.82 1.72
C GLN A 74 2.99 24.06 0.92
N ASP A 75 2.79 24.43 -0.35
CA ASP A 75 1.81 23.79 -1.22
C ASP A 75 2.21 22.33 -1.51
N ASP A 76 3.51 22.06 -1.73
CA ASP A 76 4.05 20.72 -1.91
C ASP A 76 3.87 19.84 -0.66
N VAL A 77 4.07 20.40 0.53
CA VAL A 77 3.87 19.70 1.81
C VAL A 77 2.41 19.32 2.02
N GLU A 78 1.46 20.21 1.70
CA GLU A 78 0.03 19.89 1.79
C GLU A 78 -0.36 18.81 0.78
N ALA A 79 0.15 18.86 -0.46
CA ALA A 79 -0.09 17.81 -1.45
C ALA A 79 0.47 16.45 -1.01
N ALA A 80 1.66 16.43 -0.41
CA ALA A 80 2.26 15.22 0.15
C ALA A 80 1.40 14.66 1.31
N LYS A 81 0.87 15.53 2.17
CA LYS A 81 -0.01 15.13 3.28
C LYS A 81 -1.31 14.50 2.78
N THR A 82 -1.93 15.06 1.74
CA THR A 82 -3.10 14.45 1.09
C THR A 82 -2.76 13.07 0.53
N SER A 83 -1.63 12.95 -0.19
CA SER A 83 -1.19 11.68 -0.78
C SER A 83 -0.96 10.60 0.29
N ILE A 84 -0.38 10.97 1.44
CA ILE A 84 -0.20 10.07 2.59
C ILE A 84 -1.56 9.62 3.16
N GLY A 85 -2.55 10.53 3.21
CA GLY A 85 -3.93 10.18 3.60
C GLY A 85 -4.51 9.11 2.69
N ASP A 86 -4.45 9.32 1.38
CA ASP A 86 -4.96 8.36 0.39
C ASP A 86 -4.25 6.99 0.48
N ILE A 87 -2.94 6.98 0.74
CA ILE A 87 -2.17 5.75 0.95
C ILE A 87 -2.67 4.99 2.19
N ASN A 88 -2.94 5.69 3.29
CA ASN A 88 -3.45 5.06 4.51
C ASN A 88 -4.83 4.43 4.29
N ASP A 89 -5.75 5.15 3.65
CA ASP A 89 -7.09 4.64 3.34
C ASP A 89 -7.02 3.38 2.47
N ASN A 90 -6.14 3.37 1.47
CA ASN A 90 -5.89 2.21 0.62
C ASN A 90 -5.30 1.03 1.41
N LEU A 91 -4.35 1.29 2.32
CA LEU A 91 -3.78 0.25 3.18
C LEU A 91 -4.84 -0.38 4.10
N GLU A 92 -5.72 0.42 4.68
CA GLU A 92 -6.83 -0.09 5.48
C GLU A 92 -7.80 -0.95 4.65
N SER A 93 -8.08 -0.55 3.41
CA SER A 93 -8.90 -1.36 2.50
C SER A 93 -8.23 -2.70 2.19
N PHE A 94 -6.95 -2.66 1.87
CA PHE A 94 -6.18 -3.87 1.59
C PHE A 94 -6.13 -4.83 2.79
N GLN A 95 -6.02 -4.31 4.01
CA GLN A 95 -6.10 -5.13 5.23
C GLN A 95 -7.46 -5.81 5.38
N ARG A 96 -8.56 -5.13 5.07
CA ARG A 96 -9.91 -5.73 5.07
C ARG A 96 -10.03 -6.84 4.03
N ASP A 97 -9.56 -6.60 2.81
CA ASP A 97 -9.59 -7.58 1.73
C ASP A 97 -8.79 -8.85 2.07
N ILE A 98 -7.61 -8.68 2.69
CA ILE A 98 -6.82 -9.80 3.21
C ILE A 98 -7.60 -10.57 4.27
N ALA A 99 -8.22 -9.89 5.23
CA ALA A 99 -8.99 -10.56 6.28
C ALA A 99 -10.14 -11.38 5.69
N THR A 100 -10.90 -10.81 4.75
CA THR A 100 -11.96 -11.53 4.02
C THR A 100 -11.42 -12.74 3.27
N THR A 101 -10.28 -12.59 2.60
CA THR A 101 -9.64 -13.69 1.86
C THR A 101 -9.22 -14.83 2.80
N LEU A 102 -8.64 -14.51 3.96
CA LEU A 102 -8.25 -15.50 4.97
C LEU A 102 -9.47 -16.25 5.54
N THR A 103 -10.57 -15.54 5.81
CA THR A 103 -11.83 -16.18 6.21
C THR A 103 -12.36 -17.11 5.12
N GLY A 104 -12.33 -16.67 3.86
CA GLY A 104 -12.73 -17.50 2.72
C GLY A 104 -11.87 -18.76 2.58
N LEU A 105 -10.56 -18.64 2.75
CA LEU A 105 -9.63 -19.78 2.71
C LEU A 105 -9.91 -20.78 3.83
N SER A 106 -10.19 -20.31 5.05
CA SER A 106 -10.58 -21.18 6.16
C SER A 106 -11.83 -21.98 5.84
N ALA A 107 -12.87 -21.33 5.30
CA ALA A 107 -14.12 -22.01 4.92
C ALA A 107 -13.89 -23.06 3.81
N VAL A 108 -13.00 -22.79 2.86
CA VAL A 108 -12.60 -23.78 1.85
C VAL A 108 -11.88 -24.95 2.50
N SER A 109 -10.98 -24.72 3.46
CA SER A 109 -10.30 -25.78 4.21
C SER A 109 -11.30 -26.69 4.91
N ASP A 110 -12.24 -26.11 5.65
CA ASP A 110 -13.30 -26.85 6.35
C ASP A 110 -14.14 -27.68 5.37
N SER A 111 -14.47 -27.11 4.20
CA SER A 111 -15.21 -27.82 3.16
C SER A 111 -14.41 -28.99 2.57
N VAL A 112 -13.09 -28.86 2.43
CA VAL A 112 -12.22 -29.94 1.94
C VAL A 112 -12.16 -31.07 2.95
N GLU A 113 -12.01 -30.76 4.24
CA GLU A 113 -12.03 -31.77 5.31
C GLU A 113 -13.38 -32.52 5.34
N ALA A 114 -14.49 -31.79 5.22
CA ALA A 114 -15.81 -32.41 5.15
C ALA A 114 -15.97 -33.34 3.93
N LEU A 115 -15.40 -32.97 2.79
CA LEU A 115 -15.40 -33.83 1.59
C LEU A 115 -14.55 -35.08 1.78
N GLN A 116 -13.40 -34.98 2.46
CA GLN A 116 -12.56 -36.14 2.78
C GLN A 116 -13.32 -37.14 3.66
N VAL A 117 -13.99 -36.68 4.72
CA VAL A 117 -14.82 -37.55 5.57
C VAL A 117 -15.93 -38.24 4.77
N ARG A 118 -16.59 -37.51 3.87
CA ARG A 118 -17.62 -38.10 3.00
C ARG A 118 -17.05 -39.14 2.05
N GLN A 119 -15.82 -38.93 1.56
CA GLN A 119 -15.13 -39.88 0.72
C GLN A 119 -14.80 -41.16 1.51
N ASP A 120 -14.26 -41.04 2.72
CA ASP A 120 -13.97 -42.20 3.58
C ASP A 120 -15.23 -43.04 3.86
N VAL A 121 -16.36 -42.39 4.12
CA VAL A 121 -17.66 -43.07 4.31
C VAL A 121 -18.12 -43.78 3.04
N ALA A 122 -17.95 -43.14 1.88
CA ALA A 122 -18.31 -43.73 0.59
C ALA A 122 -17.44 -44.96 0.29
N ASP A 123 -16.13 -44.87 0.53
CA ASP A 123 -15.19 -45.98 0.34
C ASP A 123 -15.52 -47.15 1.27
N GLY A 124 -15.85 -46.87 2.54
CA GLY A 124 -16.32 -47.90 3.48
C GLY A 124 -17.62 -48.57 3.03
N THR A 125 -18.59 -47.78 2.53
CA THR A 125 -19.86 -48.32 2.00
C THR A 125 -19.62 -49.20 0.78
N LEU A 126 -18.73 -48.80 -0.12
CA LEU A 126 -18.35 -49.59 -1.30
C LEU A 126 -17.69 -50.90 -0.91
N GLN A 127 -16.84 -50.90 0.13
CA GLN A 127 -16.22 -52.12 0.64
C GLN A 127 -17.28 -53.07 1.20
N THR A 128 -18.20 -52.59 2.04
CA THR A 128 -19.29 -53.41 2.58
C THR A 128 -20.15 -54.01 1.46
N LEU A 129 -20.55 -53.23 0.47
CA LEU A 129 -21.31 -53.74 -0.68
C LEU A 129 -20.54 -54.78 -1.49
N SER A 130 -19.21 -54.60 -1.65
CA SER A 130 -18.34 -55.57 -2.31
C SER A 130 -18.29 -56.91 -1.54
N ASP A 131 -18.20 -56.83 -0.21
CA ASP A 131 -18.16 -58.01 0.66
C ASP A 131 -19.51 -58.75 0.66
N GLU A 132 -20.62 -58.01 0.79
CA GLU A 132 -21.99 -58.56 0.69
C GLU A 132 -22.25 -59.24 -0.65
N LEU A 133 -21.86 -58.60 -1.75
CA LEU A 133 -22.02 -59.17 -3.10
C LEU A 133 -21.18 -60.44 -3.28
N SER A 134 -19.99 -60.49 -2.69
CA SER A 134 -19.15 -61.69 -2.68
C SER A 134 -19.80 -62.82 -1.87
N ALA A 135 -20.36 -62.50 -0.70
CA ALA A 135 -21.08 -63.45 0.15
C ALA A 135 -22.34 -64.02 -0.53
N ILE A 136 -23.12 -63.17 -1.23
CA ILE A 136 -24.29 -63.58 -2.02
C ILE A 136 -23.88 -64.53 -3.14
N ARG A 137 -22.81 -64.18 -3.89
CA ARG A 137 -22.29 -65.05 -4.96
C ARG A 137 -21.85 -66.41 -4.44
N GLN A 138 -21.21 -66.43 -3.27
CA GLN A 138 -20.79 -67.67 -2.63
C GLN A 138 -22.01 -68.51 -2.22
N HIS A 139 -22.99 -67.93 -1.52
CA HIS A 139 -24.24 -68.61 -1.15
C HIS A 139 -24.98 -69.19 -2.37
N ALA A 140 -25.07 -68.43 -3.46
CA ALA A 140 -25.70 -68.89 -4.69
C ALA A 140 -24.92 -70.07 -5.33
N SER A 141 -23.60 -70.08 -5.21
CA SER A 141 -22.74 -71.16 -5.73
C SER A 141 -22.80 -72.43 -4.87
N ASP A 142 -22.93 -72.28 -3.56
CA ASP A 142 -23.02 -73.40 -2.62
C ASP A 142 -24.42 -74.04 -2.59
N THR A 143 -25.44 -73.33 -3.10
CA THR A 143 -26.80 -73.86 -3.20
C THR A 143 -26.87 -74.96 -4.25
N THR A 144 -27.23 -76.17 -3.82
CA THR A 144 -27.45 -77.30 -4.71
C THR A 144 -28.88 -77.29 -5.24
N VAL A 145 -29.06 -77.20 -6.56
CA VAL A 145 -30.37 -77.36 -7.21
C VAL A 145 -30.50 -78.81 -7.69
N PRO A 146 -31.53 -79.56 -7.25
CA PRO A 146 -31.71 -80.95 -7.65
C PRO A 146 -31.95 -81.05 -9.16
N ALA A 147 -31.38 -82.10 -9.78
CA ALA A 147 -31.61 -82.37 -11.20
C ALA A 147 -33.04 -82.86 -11.42
N ILE A 148 -33.82 -82.12 -12.21
CA ILE A 148 -35.17 -82.56 -12.62
C ILE A 148 -35.03 -83.39 -13.89
N THR A 149 -35.35 -84.67 -13.80
CA THR A 149 -35.45 -85.55 -14.97
C THR A 149 -36.92 -85.68 -15.37
N SER A 150 -37.20 -85.57 -16.67
CA SER A 150 -38.54 -85.77 -17.23
C SER A 150 -38.46 -86.82 -18.32
N THR A 151 -39.22 -87.90 -18.16
CA THR A 151 -39.38 -88.95 -19.16
C THR A 151 -40.75 -88.81 -19.86
N PRO A 152 -40.85 -89.09 -21.17
CA PRO A 152 -42.11 -89.02 -21.89
C PRO A 152 -43.15 -90.03 -21.34
N LEU A 153 -44.39 -89.58 -21.14
CA LEU A 153 -45.48 -90.41 -20.61
C LEU A 153 -45.98 -91.41 -21.67
N ALA A 154 -45.72 -92.70 -21.46
CA ALA A 154 -46.21 -93.79 -22.30
C ALA A 154 -47.49 -94.47 -21.74
N VAL A 155 -47.79 -94.23 -20.46
CA VAL A 155 -48.95 -94.74 -19.71
C VAL A 155 -49.41 -93.68 -18.71
N PRO A 156 -50.66 -93.75 -18.19
CA PRO A 156 -51.16 -92.80 -17.20
C PRO A 156 -50.25 -92.72 -15.96
N PRO A 157 -49.99 -91.50 -15.42
CA PRO A 157 -49.14 -91.31 -14.25
C PRO A 157 -49.64 -92.08 -13.02
N THR A 158 -48.70 -92.64 -12.27
CA THR A 158 -48.98 -93.37 -11.04
C THR A 158 -48.89 -92.46 -9.81
N SER A 159 -49.37 -92.95 -8.66
CA SER A 159 -49.17 -92.26 -7.37
C SER A 159 -47.69 -92.11 -6.99
N GLU A 160 -46.82 -93.01 -7.45
CA GLU A 160 -45.39 -92.95 -7.21
C GLU A 160 -44.74 -91.79 -7.98
N ASP A 161 -45.11 -91.62 -9.26
CA ASP A 161 -44.67 -90.49 -10.09
C ASP A 161 -45.06 -89.14 -9.46
N PHE A 162 -46.26 -89.06 -8.90
CA PHE A 162 -46.73 -87.87 -8.20
C PHE A 162 -45.94 -87.58 -6.92
N ASN A 163 -45.56 -88.62 -6.15
CA ASN A 163 -44.75 -88.46 -4.95
C ASN A 163 -43.33 -87.96 -5.28
N VAL A 164 -42.72 -88.45 -6.36
CA VAL A 164 -41.41 -87.96 -6.83
C VAL A 164 -41.48 -86.50 -7.26
N LEU A 165 -42.56 -86.09 -7.96
CA LEU A 165 -42.77 -84.70 -8.30
C LEU A 165 -42.91 -83.82 -7.05
N LEU A 166 -43.63 -84.29 -6.03
CA LEU A 166 -43.79 -83.58 -4.76
C LEU A 166 -42.43 -83.37 -4.06
N GLU A 167 -41.58 -84.39 -4.06
CA GLU A 167 -40.24 -84.34 -3.47
C GLU A 167 -39.34 -83.34 -4.22
N ASN A 168 -39.33 -83.38 -5.55
CA ASN A 168 -38.58 -82.42 -6.38
C ASN A 168 -39.01 -80.96 -6.12
N VAL A 169 -40.32 -80.72 -6.00
CA VAL A 169 -40.87 -79.39 -5.71
C VAL A 169 -40.46 -78.92 -4.31
N LEU A 170 -40.44 -79.81 -3.32
CA LEU A 170 -39.98 -79.50 -1.96
C LEU A 170 -38.48 -79.13 -1.95
N SER A 171 -37.63 -79.90 -2.63
CA SER A 171 -36.19 -79.60 -2.69
C SER A 171 -35.88 -78.32 -3.46
N LEU A 172 -36.60 -78.02 -4.55
CA LEU A 172 -36.49 -76.72 -5.25
C LEU A 172 -36.90 -75.56 -4.35
N ARG A 173 -37.97 -75.74 -3.57
CA ARG A 173 -38.40 -74.73 -2.59
C ARG A 173 -37.30 -74.46 -1.57
N GLU A 174 -36.67 -75.50 -1.04
CA GLU A 174 -35.57 -75.37 -0.08
C GLU A 174 -34.37 -74.64 -0.70
N ALA A 175 -33.95 -74.99 -1.93
CA ALA A 175 -32.88 -74.29 -2.63
C ALA A 175 -33.19 -72.79 -2.83
N VAL A 176 -34.43 -72.46 -3.19
CA VAL A 176 -34.88 -71.06 -3.34
C VAL A 176 -34.89 -70.32 -1.99
N GLU A 177 -35.32 -70.97 -0.90
CA GLU A 177 -35.27 -70.36 0.43
C GLU A 177 -33.83 -70.13 0.91
N THR A 178 -32.90 -71.04 0.61
CA THR A 178 -31.47 -70.87 0.91
C THR A 178 -30.90 -69.65 0.17
N ILE A 179 -31.12 -69.53 -1.14
CA ILE A 179 -30.67 -68.35 -1.92
C ILE A 179 -31.30 -67.07 -1.37
N ARG A 180 -32.60 -67.10 -1.03
CA ARG A 180 -33.31 -65.95 -0.45
C ARG A 180 -32.68 -65.51 0.87
N SER A 181 -32.29 -66.44 1.73
CA SER A 181 -31.68 -66.12 3.02
C SER A 181 -30.30 -65.47 2.89
N GLY A 182 -29.58 -65.71 1.80
CA GLY A 182 -28.28 -65.06 1.53
C GLY A 182 -28.39 -63.61 1.04
N VAL A 183 -29.59 -63.15 0.66
CA VAL A 183 -29.87 -61.80 0.12
C VAL A 183 -30.49 -60.87 1.18
N ALA A 184 -30.98 -61.41 2.30
CA ALA A 184 -31.69 -60.69 3.35
C ALA A 184 -30.75 -60.29 4.50
#